data_AF-A0A5B0RWV9-F1
#
_entry.id   AF-A0A5B0RWV9-F1
#
_cell.length_a   1.000
_cell.length_b   1.000
_cell.length_c   1.000
_cell.angle_alpha   90.00
_cell.angle_beta   90.00
_cell.angle_gamma   90.00
#
_symmetry.space_group_name_H-M   'P 1'
#
loop_
_entity.id
_entity.type
_entity.pdbx_description
1 polymer ?
#
loop_
_entity_poly.entity_id
_entity_poly.type
_entity_poly.pdbx_seq_one_letter_code
_entity_poly.pdbx_strand_id
1 'polypeptide(L)'
;MKARRLIRMASEDIGLSNPMAVTQAVSAYQATQLIGMPECDCILAQVVVMLAESPKSVRTYKGYKRAKALVNSLPSYPVPIHLRNAPTKMMNELGYGAEYKYEPDYAHPIYQEFVPPEVVDRGTRQGSSNDMDTISYPFLVPRSIRIDQHSSSCSDHQRTKDDDDYQNKTGSSHQDYNKSSLQTVTSQPTQSVTIDGQLVDLDLLRQWEVKVNHGQPWIGRNRLQQQ
;
A
#
# COMPACT_ATOMS: atom_id res chain seq x y z
N MET A 1 -23.93 17.55 -19.86
CA MET A 1 -24.06 16.08 -19.62
C MET A 1 -22.80 15.30 -20.01
N LYS A 2 -22.25 15.46 -21.23
CA LYS A 2 -21.17 14.64 -21.83
C LYS A 2 -19.97 14.34 -20.89
N ALA A 3 -19.34 15.37 -20.33
CA ALA A 3 -18.10 15.26 -19.55
C ALA A 3 -18.12 14.23 -18.39
N ARG A 4 -19.25 14.06 -17.69
CA ARG A 4 -19.35 13.06 -16.59
C ARG A 4 -19.17 11.61 -17.05
N ARG A 5 -19.46 11.29 -18.32
CA ARG A 5 -19.19 9.95 -18.87
C ARG A 5 -17.70 9.71 -19.14
N LEU A 6 -16.92 10.75 -19.45
CA LEU A 6 -15.48 10.64 -19.68
C LEU A 6 -14.73 10.24 -18.40
N ILE A 7 -15.07 10.86 -17.26
CA ILE A 7 -14.56 10.48 -15.93
C ILE A 7 -14.90 9.01 -15.60
N ARG A 8 -16.10 8.55 -16.01
CA ARG A 8 -16.50 7.16 -15.81
C ARG A 8 -15.72 6.19 -16.69
N MET A 9 -15.57 6.46 -17.97
CA MET A 9 -14.75 5.66 -18.89
C MET A 9 -13.29 5.56 -18.43
N ALA A 10 -12.71 6.69 -17.99
CA ALA A 10 -11.35 6.73 -17.43
C ALA A 10 -11.15 5.79 -16.23
N SER A 11 -12.18 5.57 -15.41
CA SER A 11 -12.12 4.73 -14.21
C SER A 11 -12.65 3.30 -14.40
N GLU A 12 -13.50 3.05 -15.40
CA GLU A 12 -14.07 1.73 -15.70
C GLU A 12 -13.24 0.95 -16.73
N ASP A 13 -12.78 1.60 -17.81
CA ASP A 13 -12.19 0.96 -18.99
C ASP A 13 -10.66 1.09 -19.07
N ILE A 14 -10.05 2.01 -18.32
CA ILE A 14 -8.61 2.32 -18.33
C ILE A 14 -7.99 2.08 -16.94
N GLY A 15 -8.57 2.70 -15.90
CA GLY A 15 -8.21 2.44 -14.51
C GLY A 15 -6.72 2.65 -14.21
N LEU A 16 -6.05 1.60 -13.77
CA LEU A 16 -4.63 1.65 -13.38
C LEU A 16 -3.65 1.60 -14.56
N SER A 17 -4.10 1.34 -15.80
CA SER A 17 -3.20 1.30 -16.97
C SER A 17 -2.81 2.68 -17.49
N ASN A 18 -3.61 3.72 -17.21
CA ASN A 18 -3.19 5.12 -17.28
C ASN A 18 -3.78 5.87 -16.07
N PRO A 19 -3.05 5.95 -14.94
CA PRO A 19 -3.54 6.62 -13.73
C PRO A 19 -3.89 8.10 -13.91
N MET A 20 -3.33 8.78 -14.92
CA MET A 20 -3.61 10.19 -15.20
C MET A 20 -4.90 10.42 -15.99
N ALA A 21 -5.49 9.37 -16.60
CA ALA A 21 -6.71 9.47 -17.40
C ALA A 21 -7.89 10.05 -16.60
N VAL A 22 -8.04 9.66 -15.33
CA VAL A 22 -9.09 10.18 -14.44
C VAL A 22 -8.83 11.66 -14.11
N THR A 23 -7.59 12.03 -13.81
CA THR A 23 -7.19 13.42 -13.54
C THR A 23 -7.50 14.33 -14.72
N GLN A 24 -7.07 13.96 -15.93
CA GLN A 24 -7.34 14.75 -17.14
C GLN A 24 -8.83 14.85 -17.45
N ALA A 25 -9.62 13.79 -17.24
CA ALA A 25 -11.07 13.82 -17.42
C ALA A 25 -11.77 14.72 -16.37
N VAL A 26 -11.24 14.84 -15.15
CA VAL A 26 -11.72 15.79 -14.12
C VAL A 26 -11.32 17.22 -14.46
N SER A 27 -10.08 17.46 -14.93
CA SER A 27 -9.64 18.79 -15.39
C SER A 27 -10.47 19.29 -16.58
N ALA A 28 -10.77 18.42 -17.55
CA ALA A 28 -11.68 18.77 -18.64
C ALA A 28 -13.12 19.00 -18.16
N TYR A 29 -13.61 18.23 -17.17
CA TYR A 29 -14.90 18.53 -16.55
C TYR A 29 -14.92 19.93 -15.92
N GLN A 30 -13.89 20.30 -15.15
CA GLN A 30 -13.74 21.63 -14.57
C GLN A 30 -13.68 22.72 -15.66
N ALA A 31 -12.90 22.51 -16.72
CA ALA A 31 -12.85 23.42 -17.87
C ALA A 31 -14.25 23.64 -18.49
N THR A 32 -15.07 22.59 -18.65
CA THR A 32 -16.45 22.76 -19.17
C THR A 32 -17.37 23.57 -18.25
N GLN A 33 -17.04 23.72 -16.96
CA GLN A 33 -17.81 24.57 -16.03
C GLN A 33 -17.31 26.02 -16.03
N LEU A 34 -16.02 26.25 -16.31
CA LEU A 34 -15.41 27.58 -16.33
C LEU A 34 -15.54 28.28 -17.70
N ILE A 35 -15.41 27.53 -18.79
CA ILE A 35 -15.43 28.06 -20.16
C ILE A 35 -16.83 27.99 -20.78
N GLY A 36 -17.58 26.90 -20.52
CA GLY A 36 -18.89 26.68 -21.11
C GLY A 36 -18.84 26.03 -22.50
N MET A 37 -19.81 26.35 -23.36
CA MET A 37 -19.91 25.89 -24.75
C MET A 37 -20.31 27.11 -25.62
N PRO A 38 -19.80 27.23 -26.86
CA PRO A 38 -19.12 26.19 -27.65
C PRO A 38 -17.66 25.90 -27.27
N GLU A 39 -16.92 26.83 -26.66
CA GLU A 39 -15.45 26.92 -26.66
C GLU A 39 -14.71 25.78 -25.94
N CYS A 40 -15.40 24.96 -25.14
CA CYS A 40 -14.81 23.79 -24.49
C CYS A 40 -14.94 22.48 -25.31
N ASP A 41 -15.44 22.54 -26.55
CA ASP A 41 -15.56 21.38 -27.44
C ASP A 41 -14.21 20.73 -27.76
N CYS A 42 -13.17 21.53 -28.02
CA CYS A 42 -11.80 21.08 -28.29
C CYS A 42 -11.19 20.34 -27.08
N ILE A 43 -11.40 20.85 -25.86
CA ILE A 43 -10.92 20.22 -24.62
C ILE A 43 -11.62 18.88 -24.38
N LEU A 44 -12.92 18.79 -24.69
CA LEU A 44 -13.66 17.53 -24.66
C LEU A 44 -13.17 16.54 -25.74
N ALA A 45 -12.85 17.01 -26.94
CA ALA A 45 -12.31 16.18 -28.01
C ALA A 45 -10.93 15.63 -27.65
N GLN A 46 -10.03 16.46 -27.11
CA GLN A 46 -8.70 16.07 -26.64
C GLN A 46 -8.77 14.92 -25.62
N VAL A 47 -9.64 15.03 -24.61
CA VAL A 47 -9.82 13.94 -23.63
C VAL A 47 -10.46 12.70 -24.25
N VAL A 48 -11.40 12.83 -25.20
CA VAL A 48 -11.96 11.66 -25.90
C VAL A 48 -10.88 10.89 -26.66
N VAL A 49 -9.99 11.59 -27.38
CA VAL A 49 -8.87 10.96 -28.10
C VAL A 49 -7.89 10.29 -27.12
N MET A 50 -7.46 10.99 -26.06
CA MET A 50 -6.56 10.43 -25.04
C MET A 50 -7.15 9.17 -24.37
N LEU A 51 -8.46 9.15 -24.09
CA LEU A 51 -9.12 7.95 -23.54
C LEU A 51 -9.24 6.84 -24.60
N ALA A 52 -9.44 7.16 -25.88
CA ALA A 52 -9.46 6.19 -26.97
C ALA A 52 -8.09 5.52 -27.18
N GLU A 53 -7.00 6.28 -27.11
CA GLU A 53 -5.62 5.79 -27.31
C GLU A 53 -5.01 5.14 -26.05
N SER A 54 -5.45 5.53 -24.84
CA SER A 54 -4.92 4.97 -23.59
C SER A 54 -5.02 3.44 -23.48
N PRO A 55 -4.04 2.75 -22.87
CA PRO A 55 -4.12 1.31 -22.61
C PRO A 55 -5.34 0.98 -21.73
N LYS A 56 -6.08 -0.06 -22.10
CA LYS A 56 -7.36 -0.43 -21.49
C LYS A 56 -7.18 -1.47 -20.39
N SER A 57 -7.80 -1.28 -19.23
CA SER A 57 -7.82 -2.27 -18.16
C SER A 57 -9.04 -2.14 -17.25
N VAL A 58 -9.88 -3.18 -17.30
CA VAL A 58 -11.06 -3.36 -16.43
C VAL A 58 -10.72 -4.07 -15.10
N ARG A 59 -9.43 -4.22 -14.74
CA ARG A 59 -8.97 -4.98 -13.55
C ARG A 59 -9.59 -4.43 -12.26
N THR A 60 -9.46 -3.12 -12.04
CA THR A 60 -10.00 -2.44 -10.84
C THR A 60 -11.51 -2.57 -10.75
N TYR A 61 -12.21 -2.42 -11.87
CA TYR A 61 -13.67 -2.52 -11.95
C TYR A 61 -14.18 -3.94 -11.67
N LYS A 62 -13.58 -4.96 -12.30
CA LYS A 62 -13.88 -6.39 -12.04
C LYS A 62 -13.57 -6.75 -10.58
N GLY A 63 -12.43 -6.29 -10.05
CA GLY A 63 -12.04 -6.49 -8.65
C GLY A 63 -13.04 -5.90 -7.65
N TYR A 64 -13.44 -4.64 -7.83
CA TYR A 64 -14.46 -3.99 -7.00
C TYR A 64 -15.81 -4.71 -7.08
N LYS A 65 -16.27 -5.10 -8.28
CA LYS A 65 -17.50 -5.88 -8.45
C LYS A 65 -17.46 -7.21 -7.69
N ARG A 66 -16.34 -7.95 -7.77
CA ARG A 66 -16.13 -9.20 -7.02
C ARG A 66 -16.15 -8.98 -5.51
N ALA A 67 -15.40 -7.99 -5.01
CA ALA A 67 -15.37 -7.67 -3.58
C ALA A 67 -16.76 -7.27 -3.04
N LYS A 68 -17.51 -6.44 -3.78
CA LYS A 68 -18.88 -6.05 -3.40
C LYS A 68 -19.85 -7.22 -3.42
N ALA A 69 -19.77 -8.10 -4.41
CA ALA A 69 -20.60 -9.31 -4.47
C ALA A 69 -20.29 -10.24 -3.28
N LEU A 70 -19.02 -10.40 -2.93
CA LEU A 70 -18.56 -11.22 -1.80
C LEU A 70 -19.10 -10.70 -0.47
N VAL A 71 -18.94 -9.40 -0.19
CA VAL A 71 -19.49 -8.74 1.01
C VAL A 71 -21.01 -8.88 1.10
N ASN A 72 -21.73 -8.76 -0.02
CA ASN A 72 -23.18 -8.95 -0.06
C ASN A 72 -23.61 -10.43 0.14
N SER A 73 -22.69 -11.40 0.03
CA SER A 73 -22.98 -12.84 0.07
C SER A 73 -22.57 -13.52 1.38
N LEU A 74 -21.93 -12.79 2.29
CA LEU A 74 -21.34 -13.31 3.52
C LEU A 74 -21.85 -12.58 4.76
N PRO A 75 -21.80 -13.21 5.95
CA PRO A 75 -21.96 -12.52 7.22
C PRO A 75 -20.93 -11.39 7.40
N SER A 76 -21.26 -10.40 8.24
CA SER A 76 -20.33 -9.35 8.65
C SER A 76 -19.29 -9.89 9.64
N TYR A 77 -18.27 -10.58 9.12
CA TYR A 77 -17.12 -11.04 9.91
C TYR A 77 -16.40 -9.88 10.62
N PRO A 78 -15.85 -10.11 11.83
CA PRO A 78 -15.15 -9.07 12.58
C PRO A 78 -13.80 -8.73 11.95
N VAL A 79 -13.33 -7.50 12.18
CA VAL A 79 -11.96 -7.09 11.82
C VAL A 79 -10.94 -7.96 12.60
N PRO A 80 -9.89 -8.52 11.95
CA PRO A 80 -8.83 -9.25 12.61
C PRO A 80 -8.20 -8.47 13.77
N ILE A 81 -7.80 -9.17 14.83
CA ILE A 81 -7.40 -8.55 16.11
C ILE A 81 -6.24 -7.55 15.96
N HIS A 82 -5.25 -7.90 15.14
CA HIS A 82 -4.08 -7.09 14.81
C HIS A 82 -4.38 -5.86 13.97
N LEU A 83 -5.56 -5.76 13.35
CA LEU A 83 -6.00 -4.58 12.60
C LEU A 83 -6.95 -3.67 13.38
N ARG A 84 -7.25 -3.98 14.65
CA ARG A 84 -8.12 -3.14 15.49
C ARG A 84 -7.33 -2.00 16.10
N ASN A 85 -7.89 -0.79 16.02
CA ASN A 85 -7.38 0.35 16.79
C ASN A 85 -7.60 0.09 18.30
N ALA A 86 -6.61 0.46 19.13
CA ALA A 86 -6.61 0.25 20.57
C ALA A 86 -6.36 1.56 21.37
N PRO A 87 -7.22 2.59 21.23
CA PRO A 87 -7.01 3.90 21.84
C PRO A 87 -7.23 3.95 23.36
N THR A 88 -7.64 2.84 24.00
CA THR A 88 -7.88 2.78 25.46
C THR A 88 -7.04 1.67 26.10
N LYS A 89 -6.70 1.82 27.38
CA LYS A 89 -5.92 0.82 28.13
C LYS A 89 -6.60 -0.56 28.11
N MET A 90 -7.91 -0.59 28.40
CA MET A 90 -8.74 -1.80 28.30
C MET A 90 -8.68 -2.48 26.92
N MET A 91 -8.62 -1.72 25.81
CA MET A 91 -8.49 -2.33 24.48
C MET A 91 -7.11 -2.97 24.25
N ASN A 92 -6.03 -2.37 24.78
CA ASN A 92 -4.70 -2.96 24.76
C ASN A 92 -4.61 -4.20 25.67
N GLU A 93 -5.25 -4.16 26.85
CA GLU A 93 -5.38 -5.31 27.76
C GLU A 93 -6.17 -6.47 27.13
N LEU A 94 -7.14 -6.17 26.26
CA LEU A 94 -7.87 -7.12 25.41
C LEU A 94 -7.12 -7.51 24.12
N GLY A 95 -5.85 -7.11 23.97
CA GLY A 95 -4.97 -7.47 22.84
C GLY A 95 -5.33 -6.82 21.50
N TYR A 96 -6.14 -5.75 21.46
CA TYR A 96 -6.46 -5.08 20.21
C TYR A 96 -5.20 -4.43 19.64
N GLY A 97 -4.95 -4.59 18.33
CA GLY A 97 -3.74 -4.08 17.67
C GLY A 97 -2.45 -4.84 18.03
N ALA A 98 -2.51 -5.83 18.93
CA ALA A 98 -1.38 -6.70 19.20
C ALA A 98 -0.97 -7.46 17.94
N GLU A 99 0.32 -7.75 17.81
CA GLU A 99 0.91 -8.41 16.64
C GLU A 99 0.74 -7.66 15.29
N TYR A 100 0.35 -6.37 15.30
CA TYR A 100 0.45 -5.54 14.10
C TYR A 100 1.92 -5.32 13.71
N LYS A 101 2.27 -5.58 12.45
CA LYS A 101 3.65 -5.49 11.94
C LYS A 101 3.77 -4.25 11.07
N TYR A 102 4.11 -3.14 11.69
CA TYR A 102 4.31 -1.87 11.00
C TYR A 102 5.55 -1.96 10.11
N GLU A 103 5.37 -1.98 8.78
CA GLU A 103 6.43 -2.31 7.83
C GLU A 103 7.65 -1.36 7.86
N PRO A 104 7.53 -0.06 8.18
CA PRO A 104 8.69 0.83 8.32
C PRO A 104 9.67 0.45 9.44
N ASP A 105 9.25 -0.31 10.45
CA ASP A 105 10.14 -0.72 11.56
C ASP A 105 11.11 -1.84 11.14
N TYR A 106 10.90 -2.47 9.97
CA TYR A 106 11.62 -3.67 9.53
C TYR A 106 12.45 -3.40 8.26
N ALA A 107 13.69 -3.90 8.24
CA ALA A 107 14.60 -3.76 7.09
C ALA A 107 14.22 -4.66 5.89
N HIS A 108 13.34 -5.65 6.09
CA HIS A 108 12.92 -6.60 5.06
C HIS A 108 11.41 -6.53 4.78
N PRO A 109 10.95 -7.03 3.62
CA PRO A 109 9.53 -7.23 3.36
C PRO A 109 8.87 -8.15 4.40
N ILE A 110 7.67 -7.77 4.87
CA ILE A 110 6.85 -8.55 5.79
C ILE A 110 5.65 -9.13 5.04
N TYR A 111 5.13 -10.27 5.51
CA TYR A 111 3.78 -10.71 5.18
C TYR A 111 2.88 -10.71 6.42
N GLN A 112 1.75 -10.01 6.33
CA GLN A 112 0.65 -10.09 7.28
C GLN A 112 -0.66 -10.29 6.49
N GLU A 113 -1.60 -11.03 7.05
CA GLU A 113 -2.91 -11.22 6.40
C GLU A 113 -3.85 -10.09 6.80
N PHE A 114 -4.58 -9.54 5.82
CA PHE A 114 -5.50 -8.41 6.01
C PHE A 114 -6.96 -8.79 5.79
N VAL A 115 -7.22 -9.94 5.17
CA VAL A 115 -8.56 -10.50 4.96
C VAL A 115 -8.97 -11.32 6.20
N PRO A 116 -10.22 -11.27 6.67
CA PRO A 116 -10.70 -12.17 7.74
C PRO A 116 -10.47 -13.64 7.38
N PRO A 117 -10.04 -14.50 8.31
CA PRO A 117 -9.65 -15.89 8.01
C PRO A 117 -10.75 -16.69 7.33
N GLU A 118 -12.02 -16.39 7.63
CA GLU A 118 -13.20 -17.02 7.02
C GLU A 118 -13.39 -16.68 5.53
N VAL A 119 -12.60 -15.75 4.99
CA VAL A 119 -12.74 -15.17 3.65
C VAL A 119 -11.48 -15.39 2.80
N VAL A 120 -10.33 -15.75 3.39
CA VAL A 120 -9.02 -15.93 2.72
C VAL A 120 -9.11 -16.88 1.52
N ASP A 121 -9.68 -18.08 1.69
CA ASP A 121 -9.76 -19.09 0.64
C ASP A 121 -10.80 -18.79 -0.44
N ARG A 122 -11.63 -17.74 -0.28
CA ARG A 122 -12.77 -17.45 -1.16
C ARG A 122 -12.45 -16.49 -2.32
N GLY A 123 -11.22 -16.55 -2.82
CA GLY A 123 -10.89 -16.22 -4.22
C GLY A 123 -10.86 -14.74 -4.61
N THR A 124 -10.75 -13.81 -3.67
CA THR A 124 -10.53 -12.37 -4.00
C THR A 124 -9.23 -12.15 -4.77
N ARG A 125 -8.19 -12.96 -4.47
CA ARG A 125 -6.84 -12.92 -5.07
C ARG A 125 -6.74 -13.64 -6.43
N GLN A 126 -7.71 -13.45 -7.31
CA GLN A 126 -7.50 -13.76 -8.73
C GLN A 126 -6.80 -12.59 -9.45
N GLY A 127 -5.48 -12.69 -9.58
CA GLY A 127 -4.86 -12.36 -10.86
C GLY A 127 -5.34 -13.35 -11.92
N SER A 128 -5.45 -12.92 -13.17
CA SER A 128 -5.87 -13.80 -14.27
C SER A 128 -4.73 -14.78 -14.59
N SER A 129 -4.93 -16.07 -14.35
CA SER A 129 -3.97 -17.14 -14.69
C SER A 129 -3.69 -17.30 -16.19
N ASN A 130 -4.38 -16.52 -17.02
CA ASN A 130 -4.39 -16.62 -18.48
C ASN A 130 -3.87 -15.33 -19.15
N ASP A 131 -3.62 -14.26 -18.37
CA ASP A 131 -2.91 -13.07 -18.85
C ASP A 131 -1.45 -13.22 -18.40
N MET A 132 -0.55 -13.51 -19.33
CA MET A 132 0.90 -13.67 -19.05
C MET A 132 1.54 -12.31 -18.76
N ASP A 133 1.41 -11.85 -17.51
CA ASP A 133 2.18 -10.72 -17.01
C ASP A 133 2.40 -10.83 -15.49
N THR A 134 3.66 -10.77 -15.05
CA THR A 134 4.11 -11.01 -13.67
C THR A 134 3.82 -9.81 -12.76
N ILE A 135 2.56 -9.38 -12.67
CA ILE A 135 2.13 -8.26 -11.83
C ILE A 135 2.03 -8.71 -10.37
N SER A 136 3.20 -8.94 -9.77
CA SER A 136 3.43 -8.83 -8.33
C SER A 136 2.72 -7.58 -7.82
N TYR A 137 1.74 -7.76 -6.93
CA TYR A 137 0.72 -6.76 -6.62
C TYR A 137 1.34 -5.46 -6.06
N PRO A 138 1.52 -4.35 -6.81
CA PRO A 138 2.42 -3.26 -6.41
C PRO A 138 1.93 -2.44 -5.21
N PHE A 139 0.70 -2.70 -4.77
CA PHE A 139 0.06 -2.14 -3.57
C PHE A 139 0.18 -3.05 -2.32
N LEU A 140 0.40 -4.35 -2.52
CA LEU A 140 0.69 -5.33 -1.45
C LEU A 140 2.18 -5.71 -1.37
N VAL A 141 3.00 -5.23 -2.31
CA VAL A 141 4.46 -5.17 -2.19
C VAL A 141 4.80 -4.22 -1.02
N PRO A 142 5.46 -4.71 0.05
CA PRO A 142 5.83 -3.86 1.19
C PRO A 142 6.71 -2.68 0.76
N ARG A 143 6.58 -1.54 1.46
CA ARG A 143 7.19 -0.26 1.04
C ARG A 143 8.71 -0.34 0.85
N SER A 144 9.39 -1.23 1.58
CA SER A 144 10.83 -1.49 1.48
C SER A 144 11.31 -1.75 0.04
N ILE A 145 10.55 -2.47 -0.79
CA ILE A 145 10.93 -2.76 -2.19
C ILE A 145 10.91 -1.52 -3.11
N ARG A 146 10.24 -0.43 -2.71
CA ARG A 146 10.23 0.83 -3.48
C ARG A 146 11.43 1.73 -3.21
N ILE A 147 12.16 1.50 -2.12
CA ILE A 147 13.34 2.30 -1.76
C ILE A 147 14.49 1.98 -2.73
N ASP A 148 14.73 0.69 -2.97
CA ASP A 148 15.87 0.20 -3.75
C ASP A 148 15.87 0.70 -5.21
N GLN A 149 14.70 0.89 -5.84
CA GLN A 149 14.60 1.29 -7.25
C GLN A 149 14.87 2.80 -7.52
N HIS A 150 14.74 3.67 -6.51
CA HIS A 150 15.03 5.11 -6.68
C HIS A 150 16.50 5.49 -6.46
N SER A 151 17.34 4.53 -6.06
CA SER A 151 18.80 4.72 -5.88
C SER A 151 19.56 5.07 -7.17
N SER A 152 18.96 4.84 -8.35
CA SER A 152 19.69 4.71 -9.61
C SER A 152 19.43 5.81 -10.66
N SER A 153 18.87 6.96 -10.29
CA SER A 153 19.03 8.21 -11.07
C SER A 153 18.58 9.48 -10.32
N CYS A 154 19.54 10.28 -9.86
CA CYS A 154 19.49 11.75 -9.87
C CYS A 154 20.85 12.32 -9.44
N SER A 155 21.52 13.06 -10.31
CA SER A 155 22.86 13.63 -10.10
C SER A 155 22.84 14.94 -9.31
N ASP A 156 23.97 15.30 -8.72
CA ASP A 156 24.19 16.48 -7.86
C ASP A 156 23.53 17.77 -8.31
N HIS A 157 22.85 18.46 -7.38
CA HIS A 157 22.66 19.91 -7.39
C HIS A 157 22.79 20.45 -5.96
N GLN A 158 23.90 21.14 -5.68
CA GLN A 158 24.13 21.83 -4.41
C GLN A 158 23.42 23.18 -4.40
N ARG A 159 22.66 23.51 -3.35
CA ARG A 159 22.41 24.92 -2.98
C ARG A 159 22.30 25.09 -1.46
N THR A 160 23.00 26.12 -1.02
CA THR A 160 23.19 26.75 0.29
C THR A 160 22.07 26.67 1.34
N LYS A 161 22.48 26.81 2.61
CA LYS A 161 21.68 27.29 3.74
C LYS A 161 21.10 28.69 3.45
N ASP A 162 20.15 29.13 4.29
CA ASP A 162 20.23 30.40 5.07
C ASP A 162 18.91 30.57 5.88
N ASP A 163 19.01 30.26 7.19
CA ASP A 163 18.41 30.80 8.42
C ASP A 163 16.94 31.34 8.56
N ASP A 164 16.46 31.26 9.82
CA ASP A 164 15.36 31.98 10.52
C ASP A 164 13.88 31.84 10.08
N ASP A 165 12.87 31.95 10.96
CA ASP A 165 12.75 31.68 12.42
C ASP A 165 11.23 31.59 12.76
N TYR A 166 10.84 30.73 13.71
CA TYR A 166 10.02 31.10 14.88
C TYR A 166 9.69 29.88 15.77
N GLN A 167 9.90 30.04 17.08
CA GLN A 167 9.37 29.16 18.13
C GLN A 167 7.87 29.50 18.41
N ASN A 168 7.05 28.87 19.26
CA ASN A 168 7.10 27.79 20.28
C ASN A 168 5.60 27.39 20.57
N LYS A 169 5.10 26.60 21.55
CA LYS A 169 5.63 25.87 22.72
C LYS A 169 4.63 24.79 23.21
N THR A 170 5.02 23.50 23.26
CA THR A 170 4.55 22.53 24.28
C THR A 170 5.40 21.26 24.25
N GLY A 171 5.89 20.82 25.41
CA GLY A 171 6.77 19.65 25.50
C GLY A 171 6.01 18.33 25.65
N SER A 172 6.54 17.28 25.02
CA SER A 172 6.31 15.89 25.42
C SER A 172 7.64 15.33 25.92
N SER A 173 7.70 14.93 27.18
CA SER A 173 8.90 14.32 27.76
C SER A 173 9.07 12.90 27.24
N HIS A 174 10.25 12.58 26.71
CA HIS A 174 10.68 11.20 26.59
C HIS A 174 10.57 10.51 27.95
N GLN A 175 9.90 9.36 27.99
CA GLN A 175 9.91 8.45 29.13
C GLN A 175 10.37 7.09 28.65
N ASP A 176 11.56 6.69 29.09
CA ASP A 176 12.16 5.40 28.78
C ASP A 176 11.37 4.29 29.49
N TYR A 177 10.51 3.59 28.75
CA TYR A 177 9.71 2.49 29.29
C TYR A 177 10.60 1.27 29.54
N ASN A 178 11.07 1.18 30.79
CA ASN A 178 11.98 0.16 31.27
C ASN A 178 11.33 -1.25 31.23
N LYS A 179 12.12 -2.28 30.91
CA LYS A 179 11.64 -3.67 30.75
C LYS A 179 11.53 -4.38 32.10
N SER A 180 10.33 -4.82 32.49
CA SER A 180 10.14 -5.82 33.55
C SER A 180 9.00 -6.80 33.28
N SER A 181 9.37 -7.87 32.56
CA SER A 181 8.82 -9.23 32.50
C SER A 181 7.48 -9.57 33.16
N LEU A 182 6.58 -10.16 32.36
CA LEU A 182 5.79 -11.34 32.76
C LEU A 182 5.69 -12.31 31.57
N GLN A 183 5.92 -13.60 31.84
CA GLN A 183 6.01 -14.73 30.89
C GLN A 183 4.70 -15.54 30.92
N THR A 184 4.32 -16.40 29.96
CA THR A 184 4.71 -16.65 28.55
C THR A 184 3.66 -17.60 27.96
N VAL A 185 3.35 -17.52 26.66
CA VAL A 185 2.85 -18.68 25.89
C VAL A 185 3.91 -19.04 24.85
N THR A 186 4.30 -20.32 24.80
CA THR A 186 5.61 -20.71 24.27
C THR A 186 5.63 -20.82 22.75
N SER A 187 6.31 -19.86 22.10
CA SER A 187 6.96 -20.04 20.79
C SER A 187 8.48 -19.90 20.94
N GLN A 188 9.23 -20.34 19.93
CA GLN A 188 10.71 -20.40 19.93
C GLN A 188 11.34 -18.99 20.04
N PRO A 189 12.58 -18.87 20.55
CA PRO A 189 13.25 -17.57 20.67
C PRO A 189 13.50 -16.94 19.28
N THR A 190 12.74 -15.90 18.97
CA THR A 190 12.83 -15.16 17.70
C THR A 190 14.24 -14.60 17.54
N GLN A 191 14.99 -15.10 16.56
CA GLN A 191 16.31 -14.58 16.25
C GLN A 191 16.14 -13.25 15.50
N SER A 192 16.22 -12.15 16.24
CA SER A 192 16.14 -10.79 15.70
C SER A 192 17.52 -10.14 15.62
N VAL A 193 17.79 -9.52 14.48
CA VAL A 193 19.01 -8.74 14.19
C VAL A 193 18.58 -7.31 13.86
N THR A 194 19.41 -6.31 14.11
CA THR A 194 19.13 -4.91 13.74
C THR A 194 20.07 -4.47 12.62
N ILE A 195 19.53 -3.97 11.51
CA ILE A 195 20.28 -3.38 10.39
C ILE A 195 19.83 -1.93 10.23
N ASP A 196 20.78 -0.99 10.23
CA ASP A 196 20.55 0.44 9.96
C ASP A 196 19.45 1.09 10.84
N GLY A 197 19.26 0.56 12.07
CA GLY A 197 18.23 0.98 13.02
C GLY A 197 16.87 0.27 12.88
N GLN A 198 16.66 -0.53 11.83
CA GLN A 198 15.46 -1.31 11.58
C GLN A 198 15.62 -2.78 11.99
N LEU A 199 14.50 -3.42 12.33
CA LEU A 199 14.43 -4.81 12.78
C LEU A 199 14.53 -5.80 11.60
N VAL A 200 15.23 -6.91 11.80
CA VAL A 200 15.14 -8.11 10.98
C VAL A 200 14.73 -9.27 11.87
N ASP A 201 13.52 -9.76 11.66
CA ASP A 201 13.03 -10.99 12.27
C ASP A 201 13.29 -12.14 11.29
N LEU A 202 14.21 -13.05 11.63
CA LEU A 202 14.63 -14.11 10.72
C LEU A 202 13.52 -15.13 10.41
N ASP A 203 12.52 -15.29 11.28
CA ASP A 203 11.39 -16.19 11.05
C ASP A 203 10.29 -15.53 10.22
N LEU A 204 10.04 -14.23 10.39
CA LEU A 204 9.17 -13.46 9.48
C LEU A 204 9.79 -13.32 8.10
N LEU A 205 11.10 -13.09 8.01
CA LEU A 205 11.85 -13.10 6.76
C LEU A 205 11.70 -14.45 6.05
N ARG A 206 11.98 -15.57 6.74
CA ARG A 206 11.82 -16.93 6.18
C ARG A 206 10.37 -17.21 5.76
N GLN A 207 9.38 -16.75 6.52
CA GLN A 207 7.97 -16.88 6.17
C GLN A 207 7.60 -16.09 4.90
N TRP A 208 8.12 -14.87 4.73
CA TRP A 208 7.93 -14.08 3.52
C TRP A 208 8.62 -14.73 2.31
N GLU A 209 9.86 -15.19 2.47
CA GLU A 209 10.61 -15.88 1.42
C GLU A 209 9.83 -17.10 0.88
N VAL A 210 9.33 -17.96 1.78
CA VAL A 210 8.56 -19.16 1.40
C VAL A 210 7.18 -18.82 0.84
N LYS A 211 6.40 -17.94 1.49
CA LYS A 211 4.98 -17.70 1.14
C LYS A 211 4.78 -16.69 0.00
N VAL A 212 5.73 -15.79 -0.23
CA VAL A 212 5.58 -14.64 -1.14
C VAL A 212 6.67 -14.62 -2.20
N ASN A 213 7.92 -14.90 -1.85
CA ASN A 213 9.07 -14.87 -2.77
C ASN A 213 9.35 -16.22 -3.46
N HIS A 214 8.39 -17.16 -3.45
CA HIS A 214 8.49 -18.49 -4.05
C HIS A 214 9.72 -19.31 -3.59
N GLY A 215 10.15 -19.13 -2.33
CA GLY A 215 11.33 -19.78 -1.75
C GLY A 215 12.67 -19.11 -2.10
N GLN A 216 12.67 -18.03 -2.89
CA GLN A 216 13.88 -17.26 -3.16
C GLN A 216 14.29 -16.41 -1.95
N PRO A 217 15.60 -16.22 -1.68
CA PRO A 217 16.05 -15.35 -0.60
C PRO A 217 15.73 -13.87 -0.88
N TRP A 218 15.56 -13.08 0.18
CA TRP A 218 15.53 -11.63 0.07
C TRP A 218 16.88 -11.07 -0.39
N ILE A 219 16.85 -10.07 -1.29
CA ILE A 219 18.05 -9.44 -1.87
C ILE A 219 19.04 -8.94 -0.80
N GLY A 220 18.51 -8.36 0.29
CA GLY A 220 19.34 -7.85 1.39
C GLY A 220 19.94 -8.91 2.30
N ARG A 221 19.64 -10.20 2.12
CA ARG A 221 20.05 -11.30 3.03
C ARG A 221 21.57 -11.43 3.19
N ASN A 222 22.34 -11.03 2.18
CA ASN A 222 23.81 -11.03 2.26
C ASN A 222 24.34 -10.10 3.38
N ARG A 223 23.61 -9.04 3.74
CA ARG A 223 23.98 -8.14 4.85
C ARG A 223 23.89 -8.81 6.24
N LEU A 224 23.07 -9.87 6.37
CA LEU A 224 22.91 -10.66 7.59
C LEU A 224 24.03 -11.71 7.78
N GLN A 225 24.84 -11.96 6.75
CA GLN A 225 25.93 -12.94 6.77
C GLN A 225 27.31 -12.31 6.98
N GLN A 226 27.34 -10.99 7.22
CA GLN A 226 28.56 -10.17 7.36
C GLN A 226 28.68 -9.54 8.77
N GLN A 227 27.89 -10.05 9.72
CA GLN A 227 27.88 -9.70 11.15
C GLN A 227 28.12 -10.97 11.98
#